data_AF-A0A2N1II85-F1
#
_entry.id   AF-A0A2N1II85-F1
#
_cell.length_a   1.000
_cell.length_b   1.000
_cell.length_c   1.000
_cell.angle_alpha   90.00
_cell.angle_beta   90.00
_cell.angle_gamma   90.00
#
_symmetry.space_group_name_H-M   'P 1'
#
loop_
_entity.id
_entity.type
_entity.pdbx_description
1 polymer ?
#
loop_
_entity_poly.entity_id
_entity_poly.type
_entity_poly.pdbx_seq_one_letter_code
_entity_poly.pdbx_strand_id
1 'polypeptide(L)'
;MSFLKSLTLAILATIFLTYVFGVGMLELMNLHVMMDGEVIEPLKAIGVSALVVVLLVIIALAIVLSVFGSLIFIGLVLFGSIAMVTVGVFWPILLMAVVIWLFSRNKNTKQYA
;
A
#
# COMPACT_ATOMS: atom_id res chain seq x y z
N MET A 1 36.72 9.67 4.56
CA MET A 1 36.57 8.21 4.41
C MET A 1 36.36 7.91 2.93
N SER A 2 37.14 7.02 2.32
CA SER A 2 36.84 6.58 0.95
C SER A 2 35.60 5.67 0.98
N PHE A 3 34.70 5.82 0.01
CA PHE A 3 33.48 5.03 -0.14
C PHE A 3 33.75 3.51 0.00
N LEU A 4 34.82 3.02 -0.62
CA LEU A 4 35.20 1.60 -0.54
C LEU A 4 35.55 1.14 0.88
N LYS A 5 36.21 1.99 1.68
CA LYS A 5 36.53 1.66 3.07
C LYS A 5 35.26 1.55 3.92
N SER A 6 34.30 2.45 3.69
CA SER A 6 33.00 2.40 4.36
C SER A 6 32.19 1.18 3.96
N LEU A 7 32.18 0.84 2.66
CA LEU A 7 31.43 -0.29 2.13
C LEU A 7 31.96 -1.62 2.67
N THR A 8 33.28 -1.83 2.65
CA THR A 8 33.89 -3.06 3.18
C THR A 8 33.62 -3.23 4.67
N LEU A 9 33.71 -2.14 5.45
CA LEU A 9 33.43 -2.19 6.88
C LEU A 9 31.95 -2.49 7.15
N ALA A 10 31.04 -1.91 6.38
CA ALA A 10 29.60 -2.16 6.49
C ALA A 10 29.25 -3.61 6.18
N ILE A 11 29.79 -4.19 5.10
CA ILE A 11 29.55 -5.59 4.74
C ILE A 11 30.05 -6.53 5.84
N LEU A 12 31.28 -6.32 6.34
CA LEU A 12 31.83 -7.12 7.43
C LEU A 12 31.01 -7.01 8.72
N ALA A 13 30.62 -5.79 9.09
CA ALA A 13 29.77 -5.56 10.25
C ALA A 13 28.43 -6.27 10.12
N THR A 14 27.83 -6.25 8.92
CA THR A 14 26.53 -6.89 8.67
C THR A 14 26.64 -8.40 8.78
N ILE A 15 27.64 -9.03 8.13
CA ILE A 15 27.85 -10.48 8.21
C ILE A 15 28.14 -10.91 9.66
N PHE A 16 29.01 -10.18 10.36
CA PHE A 16 29.33 -10.44 11.76
C PHE A 16 28.09 -10.37 12.64
N LEU A 17 27.28 -9.31 12.48
CA LEU A 17 26.07 -9.12 13.27
C LEU A 17 25.01 -10.18 12.96
N THR A 18 24.80 -10.54 11.69
CA THR A 18 23.90 -11.65 11.30
C THR A 18 24.33 -12.98 11.92
N TYR A 19 25.63 -13.25 11.97
CA TYR A 19 26.14 -14.48 12.57
C TYR A 19 25.96 -14.50 14.09
N VAL A 20 26.45 -13.48 14.80
CA VAL A 20 26.38 -13.42 16.27
C VAL A 20 24.94 -13.41 16.75
N PHE A 21 24.10 -12.57 16.14
CA PHE A 21 22.70 -12.47 16.50
C PHE A 21 21.91 -13.73 16.11
N GLY A 22 22.23 -14.30 14.95
CA GLY A 22 21.58 -15.50 14.45
C GLY A 22 21.86 -16.72 15.32
N VAL A 23 23.12 -16.97 15.66
CA VAL A 23 23.50 -18.05 16.60
C VAL A 23 22.91 -17.80 17.98
N GLY A 24 22.99 -16.57 18.49
CA GLY A 24 22.42 -16.22 19.80
C GLY A 24 20.91 -16.42 19.88
N MET A 25 20.17 -16.12 18.82
CA MET A 25 18.72 -16.41 18.74
C MET A 25 18.43 -17.90 18.65
N LEU A 26 19.19 -18.64 17.84
CA LEU A 26 19.02 -20.09 17.71
C LEU A 26 19.30 -20.80 19.05
N GLU A 27 20.32 -20.37 19.77
CA GLU A 27 20.67 -20.88 21.10
C GLU A 27 19.61 -20.50 22.15
N LEU A 28 19.14 -19.25 22.17
CA LEU A 28 18.08 -18.81 23.08
C LEU A 28 16.77 -19.59 22.87
N MET A 29 16.45 -19.90 21.61
CA MET A 29 15.27 -20.68 21.24
C MET A 29 15.50 -22.20 21.29
N ASN A 30 16.72 -22.64 21.67
CA ASN A 30 17.14 -24.04 21.68
C ASN A 30 16.83 -24.77 20.35
N LEU A 31 17.03 -24.07 19.23
CA LEU A 31 16.73 -24.50 17.86
C LEU A 31 18.00 -24.99 17.16
N HIS A 32 18.06 -26.29 16.91
CA HIS A 32 19.17 -26.91 16.18
C HIS A 32 18.73 -27.22 14.75
N VAL A 33 19.29 -26.50 13.78
CA VAL A 33 19.04 -26.75 12.36
C VAL A 33 20.07 -27.77 11.87
N MET A 34 19.60 -28.96 11.50
CA MET A 34 20.44 -30.04 10.95
C MET A 34 19.95 -30.42 9.56
N MET A 35 20.87 -30.69 8.65
CA MET A 35 20.57 -31.20 7.30
C MET A 35 21.37 -32.47 7.10
N ASP A 36 20.69 -33.57 6.80
CA ASP A 36 21.33 -34.87 6.56
C ASP A 36 22.23 -35.37 7.72
N GLY A 37 21.84 -35.10 8.97
CA GLY A 37 22.59 -35.53 10.16
C GLY A 37 23.81 -34.65 10.51
N GLU A 38 24.14 -33.65 9.69
CA GLU A 38 25.19 -32.67 9.99
C GLU A 38 24.62 -31.32 10.44
N VAL A 39 25.33 -30.66 11.35
CA VAL A 39 25.00 -29.28 11.77
C VAL A 39 25.39 -28.35 10.64
N ILE A 40 24.39 -27.69 10.05
CA ILE A 40 24.62 -26.74 8.96
C ILE A 40 25.24 -25.46 9.53
N GLU A 41 26.14 -24.83 8.77
CA GLU A 41 26.67 -23.53 9.14
C GLU A 41 25.52 -22.53 9.41
N PRO A 42 25.55 -21.80 10.55
CA PRO A 42 24.48 -20.88 10.93
C PRO A 42 24.13 -19.88 9.82
N LEU A 43 25.14 -19.38 9.12
CA LEU A 43 24.95 -18.41 8.05
C LEU A 43 24.15 -18.97 6.87
N LYS A 44 24.35 -20.25 6.52
CA LYS A 44 23.60 -20.93 5.46
C LYS A 44 22.16 -21.21 5.89
N ALA A 45 21.96 -21.65 7.12
CA ALA A 45 20.63 -21.88 7.68
C ALA A 45 19.80 -20.58 7.73
N ILE A 46 20.39 -19.50 8.25
CA ILE A 46 19.77 -18.17 8.34
C ILE A 46 19.50 -17.60 6.94
N GLY A 47 20.41 -17.80 6.00
CA GLY A 47 20.23 -17.33 4.63
C GLY A 47 19.00 -17.94 3.94
N VAL A 48 18.80 -19.26 4.08
CA VAL A 48 17.63 -19.94 3.52
C VAL A 48 16.35 -19.54 4.27
N SER A 49 16.38 -19.45 5.60
CA SER A 49 15.21 -19.03 6.37
C SER A 49 14.81 -17.59 6.08
N ALA A 50 15.78 -16.68 5.87
CA ALA A 50 15.52 -15.30 5.50
C ALA A 50 14.77 -15.19 4.16
N LEU A 51 15.12 -16.00 3.16
CA LEU A 51 14.40 -16.03 1.88
C LEU A 51 12.94 -16.45 2.06
N VAL A 52 12.69 -17.49 2.87
CA VAL A 52 11.32 -17.93 3.19
C VAL A 52 10.54 -16.81 3.89
N VAL A 53 11.15 -16.15 4.88
CA VAL A 53 10.52 -15.04 5.60
C VAL A 53 10.20 -13.88 4.66
N VAL A 54 11.11 -13.50 3.76
CA VAL A 54 10.85 -12.43 2.77
C VAL A 54 9.65 -12.77 1.91
N LEU A 55 9.55 -14.01 1.44
CA LEU A 55 8.42 -14.46 0.63
C LEU A 55 7.10 -14.41 1.42
N LEU A 56 7.11 -14.84 2.69
CA LEU A 56 5.95 -14.74 3.58
C LEU A 56 5.53 -13.28 3.82
N VAL A 57 6.51 -12.36 3.98
CA VAL A 57 6.24 -10.92 4.14
C VAL A 57 5.61 -10.33 2.88
N ILE A 58 6.10 -10.69 1.69
CA ILE A 58 5.51 -10.23 0.42
C ILE A 58 4.06 -10.70 0.30
N ILE A 59 3.80 -11.97 0.61
CA ILE A 59 2.43 -12.52 0.60
C ILE A 59 1.55 -11.77 1.61
N ALA A 60 2.03 -11.56 2.83
CA ALA A 60 1.29 -10.85 3.86
C ALA A 60 0.98 -9.40 3.42
N LEU A 61 1.95 -8.68 2.85
CA LEU A 61 1.73 -7.34 2.29
C LEU A 61 0.70 -7.35 1.16
N ALA A 62 0.77 -8.32 0.24
CA ALA A 62 -0.20 -8.45 -0.84
C ALA A 62 -1.62 -8.65 -0.28
N ILE A 63 -1.79 -9.51 0.72
CA ILE A 63 -3.08 -9.74 1.38
C ILE A 63 -3.57 -8.46 2.06
N VAL A 64 -2.74 -7.83 2.89
CA VAL A 64 -3.09 -6.60 3.62
C VAL A 64 -3.50 -5.51 2.65
N LEU A 65 -2.68 -5.21 1.64
CA LEU A 65 -2.98 -4.20 0.64
C LEU A 65 -4.24 -4.54 -0.17
N SER A 66 -4.47 -5.82 -0.48
CA SER A 66 -5.69 -6.25 -1.18
C SER A 66 -6.94 -6.03 -0.33
N VAL A 67 -6.92 -6.41 0.96
CA VAL A 67 -8.09 -6.24 1.85
C VAL A 67 -8.38 -4.75 2.05
N PHE A 68 -7.39 -3.95 2.43
CA PHE A 68 -7.59 -2.51 2.63
C PHE A 68 -7.95 -1.78 1.34
N GLY A 69 -7.30 -2.14 0.23
CA GLY A 69 -7.60 -1.58 -1.08
C GLY A 69 -9.05 -1.86 -1.51
N SER A 70 -9.52 -3.09 -1.31
CA SER A 70 -10.92 -3.46 -1.62
C SER A 70 -11.93 -2.71 -0.76
N LEU A 71 -11.63 -2.49 0.53
CA LEU A 71 -12.50 -1.79 1.46
C LEU A 71 -12.67 -0.32 1.07
N ILE A 72 -11.55 0.35 0.76
CA ILE A 72 -11.58 1.73 0.25
C ILE A 72 -12.28 1.80 -1.11
N PHE A 73 -12.03 0.83 -1.98
CA PHE A 73 -12.65 0.76 -3.30
C PHE A 73 -14.18 0.67 -3.20
N ILE A 74 -14.70 -0.23 -2.36
CA ILE A 74 -16.14 -0.34 -2.12
C ILE A 74 -16.71 0.97 -1.56
N GLY A 75 -16.01 1.60 -0.61
CA GLY A 75 -16.42 2.90 -0.06
C GLY A 75 -16.52 4.00 -1.12
N LEU A 76 -15.52 4.09 -2.01
CA LEU A 76 -15.51 5.04 -3.12
C LEU A 76 -16.60 4.75 -4.15
N VAL A 77 -16.84 3.47 -4.47
CA VAL A 77 -17.91 3.07 -5.40
C VAL A 77 -19.28 3.46 -4.84
N LEU A 78 -19.54 3.20 -3.55
CA LEU A 78 -20.78 3.59 -2.90
C LEU A 78 -20.97 5.11 -2.93
N PHE A 79 -19.96 5.87 -2.49
CA PHE A 79 -20.03 7.32 -2.48
C PHE A 79 -20.18 7.91 -3.89
N GLY A 80 -19.37 7.42 -4.84
CA GLY A 80 -19.41 7.83 -6.23
C GLY A 80 -20.75 7.51 -6.90
N SER A 81 -21.37 6.38 -6.58
CA SER A 81 -22.69 6.03 -7.11
C SER A 81 -23.78 7.00 -6.64
N ILE A 82 -23.78 7.37 -5.36
CA ILE A 82 -24.73 8.35 -4.80
C ILE A 82 -24.51 9.72 -5.46
N ALA A 83 -23.26 10.15 -5.61
CA ALA A 83 -22.92 11.40 -6.29
C ALA A 83 -23.40 11.43 -7.75
N MET A 84 -23.24 10.33 -8.49
CA MET A 84 -23.74 10.23 -9.87
C MET A 84 -25.26 10.32 -9.95
N VAL A 85 -25.98 9.68 -9.01
CA VAL A 85 -27.45 9.76 -8.95
C VAL A 85 -27.90 11.18 -8.63
N THR A 86 -27.28 11.86 -7.66
CA THR A 86 -27.67 13.23 -7.31
C THR A 86 -27.40 14.20 -8.45
N VAL A 87 -26.25 14.11 -9.12
CA VAL A 87 -25.97 14.90 -10.32
C VAL A 87 -26.99 14.61 -11.43
N GLY A 88 -27.31 13.33 -11.66
CA GLY A 88 -28.30 12.92 -12.67
C GLY A 88 -29.71 13.45 -12.40
N VAL A 89 -30.18 13.40 -11.15
CA VAL A 89 -31.52 13.88 -10.76
C VAL A 89 -31.59 15.41 -10.76
N PHE A 90 -30.50 16.09 -10.41
CA PHE A 90 -30.49 17.55 -10.31
C PHE A 90 -30.34 18.24 -11.68
N TRP A 91 -29.76 17.56 -12.66
CA TRP A 91 -29.53 18.11 -14.00
C TRP A 91 -30.81 18.58 -14.73
N PRO A 92 -31.92 17.82 -14.77
CA PRO A 92 -33.19 18.29 -15.33
C PRO A 92 -33.74 19.54 -14.67
N ILE A 93 -33.56 19.69 -13.36
CA ILE A 93 -34.07 20.83 -12.59
C ILE A 93 -33.30 22.10 -12.95
N LEU A 94 -31.97 22.02 -13.04
CA LEU A 94 -31.13 23.12 -13.50
C LEU A 94 -31.45 23.51 -14.94
N LEU A 95 -31.62 22.53 -15.84
CA LEU A 95 -32.05 22.81 -17.21
C LEU A 95 -33.40 23.52 -17.25
N MET A 96 -34.38 23.07 -16.48
CA MET A 96 -35.70 23.70 -16.42
C MET A 96 -35.63 25.13 -15.90
N ALA A 97 -34.83 25.39 -14.86
CA ALA A 97 -34.62 26.73 -14.32
C ALA A 97 -33.97 27.67 -15.35
N VAL A 98 -32.98 27.18 -16.10
CA VAL A 98 -32.34 27.95 -17.18
C VAL A 98 -33.33 28.24 -18.31
N VAL A 99 -34.16 27.26 -18.71
CA VAL A 99 -35.21 27.46 -19.72
C VAL A 99 -36.19 28.54 -19.25
N ILE A 100 -36.72 28.44 -18.03
CA ILE A 100 -37.64 29.45 -17.46
C ILE A 100 -36.97 30.83 -17.43
N TRP A 101 -35.71 30.92 -16.99
CA TRP A 101 -34.98 32.18 -16.97
C TRP A 101 -34.79 32.76 -18.38
N LEU A 102 -34.44 31.93 -19.37
CA LEU A 102 -34.23 32.35 -20.75
C LEU A 102 -35.53 32.87 -21.39
N PHE A 103 -36.66 32.18 -21.16
CA PHE A 103 -37.98 32.62 -21.63
C PHE A 103 -38.52 33.84 -20.85
N SER A 104 -38.17 33.99 -19.57
CA SER A 104 -38.53 35.14 -18.74
C SER A 104 -37.67 36.39 -19.05
N ARG A 105 -36.52 36.23 -19.73
CA ARG A 105 -35.57 37.31 -20.02
C ARG A 105 -36.06 38.37 -21.04
N ASN A 106 -37.29 38.31 -21.52
CA ASN A 106 -37.86 39.33 -22.41
C ASN A 106 -39.37 39.42 -22.11
N LYS A 107 -39.95 40.50 -21.56
CA LYS A 107 -39.90 41.89 -22.00
C LYS A 107 -40.09 42.84 -20.80
N ASN A 108 -39.06 43.60 -20.45
CA ASN A 108 -39.22 44.93 -19.85
C ASN A 108 -38.64 45.94 -20.84
N THR A 109 -39.23 46.01 -22.04
CA THR A 109 -39.13 47.21 -22.87
C THR A 109 -39.82 48.32 -22.10
N LYS A 110 -38.98 49.17 -21.49
CA LYS A 110 -39.28 50.50 -20.98
C LYS A 110 -40.47 51.12 -21.70
N GLN A 111 -41.61 51.15 -21.04
CA GLN A 111 -42.76 51.94 -21.46
C GLN A 111 -42.57 53.34 -20.87
N TYR A 112 -41.70 54.13 -21.51
CA TYR A 112 -41.67 55.58 -21.38
C TYR A 112 -42.32 56.16 -22.63
N ALA A 113 -43.57 56.62 -22.48
CA ALA A 113 -44.24 57.73 -23.16
C ALA A 113 -45.75 57.63 -22.86
#